data_AF-A0A517Z4G9-F1
#
_entry.id   AF-A0A517Z4G9-F1
#
_cell.length_a   1.000
_cell.length_b   1.000
_cell.length_c   1.000
_cell.angle_alpha   90.00
_cell.angle_beta   90.00
_cell.angle_gamma   90.00
#
_symmetry.space_group_name_H-M   'P 1'
#
loop_
_entity.id
_entity.type
_entity.pdbx_description
1 polymer ?
#
loop_
_entity_poly.entity_id
_entity_poly.type
_entity_poly.pdbx_seq_one_letter_code
_entity_poly.pdbx_strand_id
1 'polypeptide(L)'
;MTRDVDLPGSDLRQCTEFEYILIGDLRDLLEEPDGFETRMWLLAVLDALVEALPRELELKSQAGYLSDVLDEFPNWENHVHRLQQEHVRLHRRLVELRDRIRHYRAMNNLMEQVRADLETWTEAFVDRHREERRLVQTAANLEVGCGD
;
A
#
# COMPACT_ATOMS: atom_id res chain seq x y z
N MET A 1 -16.91 28.90 -15.98
CA MET A 1 -15.76 27.97 -16.13
C MET A 1 -15.13 27.84 -14.76
N THR A 2 -15.78 27.07 -13.90
CA THR A 2 -15.29 26.76 -12.55
C THR A 2 -14.25 25.67 -12.77
N ARG A 3 -12.98 25.98 -12.49
CA ARG A 3 -11.96 24.95 -12.34
C ARG A 3 -12.43 24.08 -11.18
N ASP A 4 -12.97 22.92 -11.54
CA ASP A 4 -13.10 21.79 -10.63
C ASP A 4 -11.68 21.55 -10.13
N VAL A 5 -11.40 21.98 -8.91
CA VAL A 5 -10.19 21.59 -8.21
C VAL A 5 -10.44 20.13 -7.89
N ASP A 6 -10.03 19.28 -8.83
CA ASP A 6 -9.86 17.85 -8.66
C ASP A 6 -8.92 17.70 -7.46
N LEU A 7 -9.53 17.51 -6.29
CA LEU A 7 -8.84 17.45 -5.02
C LEU A 7 -7.97 16.20 -5.08
N PRO A 8 -6.63 16.31 -5.05
CA PRO A 8 -5.77 15.14 -5.14
C PRO A 8 -5.96 14.18 -3.95
N GLY A 9 -6.66 14.61 -2.89
CA GLY A 9 -7.10 13.75 -1.80
C GLY A 9 -8.20 12.74 -2.17
N SER A 10 -8.94 12.95 -3.26
CA SER A 10 -9.98 12.03 -3.74
C SER A 10 -9.38 10.82 -4.44
N ASP A 11 -8.42 11.02 -5.35
CA ASP A 11 -7.69 9.94 -6.03
C ASP A 11 -6.85 9.11 -5.06
N LEU A 12 -6.28 9.77 -4.07
CA LEU A 12 -5.48 9.12 -3.02
C LEU A 12 -6.37 8.25 -2.12
N ARG A 13 -7.56 8.74 -1.76
CA ARG A 13 -8.58 7.94 -1.06
C ARG A 13 -9.08 6.76 -1.89
N GLN A 14 -9.31 6.97 -3.19
CA GLN A 14 -9.74 5.90 -4.10
C GLN A 14 -8.65 4.83 -4.27
N CYS A 15 -7.38 5.24 -4.38
CA CYS A 15 -6.26 4.30 -4.45
C CYS A 15 -6.17 3.47 -3.17
N THR A 16 -6.22 4.14 -2.02
CA THR A 16 -6.26 3.48 -0.71
C THR A 16 -7.45 2.53 -0.56
N GLU A 17 -8.67 2.94 -0.93
CA GLU A 17 -9.85 2.06 -0.89
C GLU A 17 -9.68 0.84 -1.79
N PHE A 18 -9.15 1.05 -3.00
CA PHE A 18 -8.86 -0.03 -3.94
C PHE A 18 -7.84 -1.02 -3.38
N GLU A 19 -6.80 -0.53 -2.71
CA GLU A 19 -5.81 -1.37 -2.02
C GLU A 19 -6.45 -2.19 -0.88
N TYR A 20 -7.34 -1.59 -0.08
CA TYR A 20 -8.07 -2.33 0.97
C TYR A 20 -9.00 -3.40 0.40
N ILE A 21 -9.65 -3.13 -0.73
CA ILE A 21 -10.48 -4.13 -1.42
C ILE A 21 -9.60 -5.28 -1.90
N LEU A 22 -8.50 -4.98 -2.59
CA LEU A 22 -7.55 -5.99 -3.08
C LEU A 22 -6.93 -6.82 -1.95
N ILE A 23 -6.62 -6.20 -0.81
CA ILE A 23 -6.15 -6.90 0.40
C ILE A 23 -7.25 -7.83 0.95
N GLY A 24 -8.52 -7.39 0.93
CA GLY A 24 -9.66 -8.20 1.31
C GLY A 24 -9.85 -9.41 0.39
N ASP A 25 -9.83 -9.20 -0.92
CA ASP A 25 -9.85 -10.26 -1.93
C ASP A 25 -8.67 -11.21 -1.78
N LEU A 26 -7.46 -10.69 -1.53
CA LEU A 26 -6.28 -11.50 -1.26
C LEU A 26 -6.52 -12.42 -0.05
N ARG A 27 -7.05 -11.88 1.05
CA ARG A 27 -7.33 -12.66 2.26
C ARG A 27 -8.38 -13.75 2.02
N ASP A 28 -9.44 -13.44 1.28
CA ASP A 28 -10.47 -14.42 0.92
C ASP A 28 -9.88 -15.57 0.08
N LEU A 29 -9.05 -15.24 -0.92
CA LEU A 29 -8.31 -16.20 -1.74
C LEU A 29 -7.30 -17.03 -0.94
N LEU A 30 -6.74 -16.46 0.14
CA LEU A 30 -5.86 -17.16 1.08
C LEU A 30 -6.60 -18.10 2.04
N GLU A 31 -7.93 -18.01 2.14
CA GLU A 31 -8.77 -18.95 2.89
C GLU A 31 -9.32 -20.09 2.00
N GLU A 32 -9.39 -19.89 0.68
CA GLU A 32 -9.84 -20.89 -0.29
C GLU A 32 -8.85 -22.06 -0.49
N PRO A 33 -9.30 -23.30 -0.70
CA PRO A 33 -8.41 -24.45 -0.95
C PRO A 33 -7.54 -24.25 -2.20
N ASP A 34 -6.35 -24.88 -2.24
CA ASP A 34 -5.37 -24.71 -3.31
C ASP A 34 -5.87 -25.16 -4.70
N GLY A 35 -6.53 -24.25 -5.42
CA GLY A 35 -7.04 -24.45 -6.77
C GLY A 35 -6.12 -23.87 -7.85
N PHE A 36 -6.34 -24.31 -9.10
CA PHE A 36 -5.80 -23.64 -10.27
C PHE A 36 -6.40 -22.24 -10.43
N GLU A 37 -7.70 -22.12 -10.16
CA GLU A 37 -8.45 -20.85 -10.19
C GLU A 37 -7.95 -19.91 -9.09
N THR A 38 -7.84 -20.39 -7.84
CA THR A 38 -7.29 -19.61 -6.72
C THR A 38 -5.89 -19.06 -7.03
N ARG A 39 -5.01 -19.84 -7.66
CA ARG A 39 -3.69 -19.35 -8.10
C ARG A 39 -3.77 -18.26 -9.16
N MET A 40 -4.69 -18.39 -10.11
CA MET A 40 -4.87 -17.41 -11.18
C MET A 40 -5.37 -16.08 -10.61
N TRP A 41 -6.36 -16.14 -9.71
CA TRP A 41 -6.89 -14.98 -9.01
C TRP A 41 -5.86 -14.35 -8.06
N LEU A 42 -5.13 -15.16 -7.30
CA LEU A 42 -4.05 -14.69 -6.42
C LEU A 42 -2.99 -13.93 -7.24
N LEU A 43 -2.58 -14.47 -8.40
CA LEU A 43 -1.65 -13.78 -9.29
C LEU A 43 -2.22 -12.47 -9.83
N ALA A 44 -3.51 -12.44 -10.21
CA ALA A 44 -4.15 -11.23 -10.71
C ALA A 44 -4.26 -10.13 -9.64
N VAL A 45 -4.66 -10.50 -8.42
CA VAL A 45 -4.73 -9.58 -7.27
C VAL A 45 -3.33 -9.07 -6.91
N LEU A 46 -2.32 -9.94 -6.92
CA LEU A 46 -0.94 -9.52 -6.70
C LEU A 46 -0.42 -8.59 -7.80
N ASP A 47 -0.72 -8.86 -9.07
CA ASP A 47 -0.32 -7.97 -10.17
C ASP A 47 -0.96 -6.58 -10.00
N ALA A 48 -2.25 -6.54 -9.69
CA ALA A 48 -2.96 -5.29 -9.40
C ALA A 48 -2.37 -4.53 -8.20
N LEU A 49 -1.98 -5.23 -7.12
CA LEU A 49 -1.30 -4.62 -5.97
C LEU A 49 0.10 -4.09 -6.35
N VAL A 50 0.88 -4.83 -7.14
CA VAL A 50 2.20 -4.38 -7.65
C VAL A 50 2.06 -3.10 -8.48
N GLU A 51 0.99 -2.96 -9.25
CA GLU A 51 0.74 -1.78 -10.08
C GLU A 51 0.15 -0.60 -9.29
N ALA A 52 -0.69 -0.86 -8.30
CA ALA A 52 -1.36 0.16 -7.49
C ALA A 52 -0.41 0.85 -6.50
N LEU A 53 0.44 0.09 -5.81
CA LEU A 53 1.38 0.58 -4.80
C LEU A 53 2.27 1.76 -5.28
N PRO A 54 3.05 1.64 -6.38
CA PRO A 54 3.90 2.74 -6.84
C PRO A 54 3.07 3.96 -7.27
N ARG A 55 1.86 3.73 -7.79
CA ARG A 55 0.94 4.79 -8.19
C ARG A 55 0.42 5.57 -6.98
N GLU A 56 0.13 4.89 -5.87
CA GLU A 56 -0.21 5.54 -4.59
C GLU A 56 0.91 6.46 -4.11
N LEU A 57 2.16 5.99 -4.20
CA LEU A 57 3.33 6.75 -3.77
C LEU A 57 3.57 7.97 -4.67
N GLU A 58 3.45 7.80 -5.99
CA GLU A 58 3.54 8.89 -6.94
C GLU A 58 2.43 9.91 -6.72
N LEU A 59 1.19 9.47 -6.47
CA LEU A 59 0.07 10.35 -6.14
C LEU A 59 0.34 11.11 -4.84
N LYS A 60 0.86 10.46 -3.78
CA LYS A 60 1.27 11.12 -2.53
C LYS A 60 2.37 12.16 -2.73
N SER A 61 3.29 11.92 -3.67
CA SER A 61 4.35 12.86 -4.02
C SER A 61 3.87 13.99 -4.94
N GLN A 62 3.00 13.72 -5.91
CA GLN A 62 2.50 14.70 -6.89
C GLN A 62 1.37 15.57 -6.33
N ALA A 63 0.55 15.03 -5.42
CA ALA A 63 -0.54 15.74 -4.76
C ALA A 63 -0.10 16.96 -3.95
N GLY A 64 1.22 17.21 -3.85
CA GLY A 64 1.80 18.17 -2.93
C GLY A 64 1.72 17.72 -1.48
N TYR A 65 0.98 16.66 -1.17
CA TYR A 65 0.74 16.20 0.20
C TYR A 65 2.00 15.99 1.04
N LEU A 66 2.99 15.29 0.48
CA LEU A 66 4.28 15.11 1.15
C LEU A 66 5.16 16.36 1.06
N SER A 67 5.09 17.10 -0.03
CA SER A 67 5.92 18.31 -0.23
C SER A 67 5.48 19.47 0.66
N ASP A 68 4.18 19.63 0.89
CA ASP A 68 3.55 20.65 1.73
C ASP A 68 3.87 20.38 3.21
N VAL A 69 3.77 19.12 3.64
CA VAL A 69 4.21 18.68 4.99
C VAL A 69 5.71 18.88 5.20
N LEU A 70 6.55 18.70 4.17
CA LEU A 70 7.99 18.92 4.27
C LEU A 70 8.38 20.41 4.25
N ASP A 71 7.63 21.24 3.53
CA ASP A 71 7.80 22.70 3.54
C ASP A 71 7.46 23.28 4.92
N GLU A 72 6.38 22.79 5.54
CA GLU A 72 5.92 23.25 6.84
C GLU A 72 6.66 22.60 8.02
N PHE A 73 7.06 21.33 7.89
CA PHE A 73 7.79 20.57 8.90
C PHE A 73 9.03 19.85 8.33
N PRO A 74 10.17 20.55 8.17
CA PRO A 74 11.40 19.94 7.64
C PRO A 74 11.95 18.79 8.50
N ASN A 75 11.59 18.73 9.79
CA ASN A 75 11.94 17.61 10.67
C ASN A 75 11.25 16.28 10.29
N TRP A 76 10.24 16.32 9.42
CA TRP A 76 9.48 15.14 9.00
C TRP A 76 10.09 14.45 7.77
N GLU A 77 11.14 15.04 7.17
CA GLU A 77 11.89 14.45 6.06
C GLU A 77 12.31 13.02 6.36
N ASN A 78 12.91 12.77 7.53
CA ASN A 78 13.32 11.42 7.93
C ASN A 78 12.15 10.44 8.03
N HIS A 79 10.96 10.89 8.44
CA HIS A 79 9.77 10.04 8.52
C HIS A 79 9.22 9.72 7.14
N VAL A 80 9.11 10.72 6.27
CA VAL A 80 8.68 10.54 4.87
C VAL A 80 9.63 9.62 4.12
N HIS A 81 10.94 9.83 4.28
CA HIS A 81 11.96 9.01 3.64
C HIS A 81 11.93 7.56 4.15
N ARG A 82 11.73 7.36 5.45
CA ARG A 82 11.53 6.03 6.03
C ARG A 82 10.28 5.37 5.45
N LEU A 83 9.18 6.11 5.34
CA LEU A 83 7.93 5.61 4.80
C LEU A 83 8.05 5.18 3.33
N GLN A 84 8.76 5.97 2.52
CA GLN A 84 9.11 5.64 1.13
C GLN A 84 9.99 4.38 1.04
N GLN A 85 11.00 4.27 1.90
CA GLN A 85 11.86 3.08 1.92
C GLN A 85 11.09 1.81 2.30
N GLU A 86 10.19 1.90 3.28
CA GLU A 86 9.33 0.77 3.65
C GLU A 86 8.35 0.42 2.53
N HIS A 87 7.82 1.41 1.80
CA HIS A 87 6.99 1.18 0.62
C HIS A 87 7.75 0.40 -0.47
N VAL A 88 8.99 0.82 -0.78
CA VAL A 88 9.83 0.13 -1.77
C VAL A 88 10.17 -1.30 -1.32
N ARG A 89 10.40 -1.52 -0.02
CA ARG A 89 10.65 -2.85 0.55
C ARG A 89 9.42 -3.76 0.43
N LEU A 90 8.24 -3.26 0.79
CA LEU A 90 6.98 -3.99 0.69
C LEU A 90 6.63 -4.32 -0.76
N HIS A 91 6.84 -3.37 -1.68
CA HIS A 91 6.64 -3.58 -3.11
C HIS A 91 7.56 -4.67 -3.65
N ARG A 92 8.86 -4.59 -3.33
CA ARG A 92 9.85 -5.60 -3.73
C ARG A 92 9.49 -6.99 -3.21
N ARG A 93 9.08 -7.09 -1.94
CA ARG A 93 8.64 -8.35 -1.31
C ARG A 93 7.46 -8.95 -2.09
N LEU A 94 6.49 -8.12 -2.45
CA LEU A 94 5.29 -8.56 -3.18
C LEU A 94 5.61 -8.99 -4.62
N VAL A 95 6.54 -8.31 -5.30
CA VAL A 95 7.06 -8.74 -6.61
C VAL A 95 7.77 -10.09 -6.51
N GLU A 96 8.59 -10.30 -5.48
CA GLU A 96 9.27 -11.59 -5.24
C GLU A 96 8.28 -12.71 -4.95
N LEU A 97 7.20 -12.43 -4.20
CA LEU A 97 6.11 -13.40 -3.96
C LEU A 97 5.35 -13.72 -5.25
N ARG A 98 5.01 -12.70 -6.06
CA ARG A 98 4.37 -12.89 -7.37
C ARG A 98 5.23 -13.76 -8.29
N ASP A 99 6.53 -13.47 -8.36
CA ASP A 99 7.46 -14.20 -9.22
C ASP A 99 7.60 -15.66 -8.77
N ARG A 100 7.68 -15.89 -7.45
CA ARG A 100 7.64 -17.24 -6.86
C ARG A 100 6.37 -17.99 -7.24
N ILE A 101 5.19 -17.39 -7.13
CA ILE A 101 3.93 -18.05 -7.51
C ILE A 101 3.89 -18.36 -9.01
N ARG A 102 4.34 -17.42 -9.84
CA ARG A 102 4.35 -17.55 -11.31
C ARG A 102 5.30 -18.65 -11.79
N HIS A 103 6.47 -18.79 -11.16
CA HIS A 103 7.48 -19.77 -11.55
C HIS A 103 7.23 -21.17 -10.96
N TYR A 104 6.42 -21.32 -9.92
CA TYR A 104 6.28 -22.59 -9.20
C TYR A 104 5.00 -23.36 -9.53
N ARG A 105 5.15 -24.43 -10.34
CA ARG A 105 4.01 -25.19 -10.88
C ARG A 105 3.50 -26.34 -10.00
N ALA A 106 4.21 -26.79 -8.94
CA ALA A 106 4.03 -28.18 -8.48
C ALA A 106 4.17 -28.57 -6.99
N MET A 107 4.39 -27.69 -6.00
CA MET A 107 4.46 -28.16 -4.59
C MET A 107 3.51 -27.42 -3.66
N ASN A 108 2.53 -28.14 -3.11
CA ASN A 108 1.55 -27.63 -2.13
C ASN A 108 2.21 -26.95 -0.91
N ASN A 109 3.34 -27.47 -0.42
CA ASN A 109 4.09 -26.87 0.69
C ASN A 109 4.56 -25.43 0.44
N LEU A 110 4.80 -25.06 -0.82
CA LEU A 110 5.26 -23.69 -1.13
C LEU A 110 4.08 -22.72 -1.13
N MET A 111 2.86 -23.19 -1.45
CA MET A 111 1.71 -22.32 -1.41
C MET A 111 1.41 -21.91 0.02
N GLU A 112 1.43 -22.85 0.98
CA GLU A 112 1.24 -22.55 2.40
C GLU A 112 2.27 -21.53 2.91
N GLN A 113 3.53 -21.65 2.50
CA GLN A 113 4.56 -20.65 2.83
C GLN A 113 4.29 -19.29 2.20
N VAL A 114 3.87 -19.26 0.93
CA VAL A 114 3.50 -18.02 0.24
C VAL A 114 2.28 -17.39 0.90
N ARG A 115 1.30 -18.19 1.34
CA ARG A 115 0.13 -17.70 2.08
C ARG A 115 0.55 -17.04 3.38
N ALA A 116 1.41 -17.71 4.15
CA ALA A 116 1.94 -17.16 5.40
C ALA A 116 2.76 -15.87 5.17
N ASP A 117 3.59 -15.82 4.12
CA ASP A 117 4.37 -14.61 3.79
C ASP A 117 3.44 -13.47 3.31
N LEU A 118 2.36 -13.79 2.58
CA LEU A 118 1.34 -12.82 2.14
C LEU A 118 0.48 -12.31 3.30
N GLU A 119 0.12 -13.15 4.24
CA GLU A 119 -0.59 -12.75 5.46
C GLU A 119 0.28 -11.81 6.30
N THR A 120 1.55 -12.20 6.50
CA THR A 120 2.55 -11.34 7.18
C THR A 120 2.74 -10.01 6.45
N TRP A 121 2.79 -10.03 5.12
CA TRP A 121 2.88 -8.83 4.29
C TRP A 121 1.64 -7.93 4.44
N THR A 122 0.45 -8.54 4.46
CA THR A 122 -0.83 -7.84 4.64
C THR A 122 -0.88 -7.13 5.99
N GLU A 123 -0.46 -7.80 7.07
CA GLU A 123 -0.36 -7.19 8.40
C GLU A 123 0.63 -6.02 8.42
N ALA A 124 1.82 -6.19 7.84
CA ALA A 124 2.82 -5.13 7.74
C ALA A 124 2.32 -3.93 6.93
N PHE A 125 1.56 -4.18 5.85
CA PHE A 125 0.96 -3.12 5.04
C PHE A 125 -0.11 -2.34 5.81
N VAL A 126 -1.00 -3.03 6.53
CA VAL A 126 -2.03 -2.39 7.36
C VAL A 126 -1.42 -1.58 8.50
N ASP A 127 -0.38 -2.10 9.15
CA ASP A 127 0.34 -1.39 10.21
C ASP A 127 1.03 -0.14 9.67
N ARG A 128 1.74 -0.23 8.54
CA ARG A 128 2.30 0.92 7.82
C ARG A 128 1.24 1.96 7.50
N HIS A 129 0.09 1.55 6.99
CA HIS A 129 -0.97 2.49 6.62
C HIS A 129 -1.55 3.19 7.85
N ARG A 130 -1.67 2.49 8.99
CA ARG A 130 -2.04 3.11 10.26
C ARG A 130 -0.99 4.10 10.74
N GLU A 131 0.29 3.76 10.62
CA GLU A 131 1.39 4.64 11.02
C GLU A 131 1.42 5.91 10.16
N GLU A 132 1.23 5.78 8.84
CA GLU A 132 1.07 6.90 7.92
C GLU A 132 -0.13 7.78 8.30
N ARG A 133 -1.32 7.20 8.51
CA ARG A 133 -2.50 7.98 8.93
C ARG A 133 -2.29 8.67 10.27
N ARG A 134 -1.55 8.07 11.20
CA ARG A 134 -1.24 8.69 12.50
C ARG A 134 -0.27 9.86 12.34
N LEU A 135 0.75 9.70 11.50
CA LEU A 135 1.68 10.77 11.16
C LEU A 135 0.91 11.95 10.55
N VAL A 136 0.12 11.69 9.51
CA VAL A 136 -0.78 12.67 8.89
C VAL A 136 -1.66 13.40 9.90
N GLN A 137 -2.36 12.66 10.77
CA GLN A 137 -3.23 13.26 11.78
C GLN A 137 -2.45 14.06 12.81
N THR A 138 -1.21 13.65 13.12
CA THR A 138 -0.34 14.34 14.07
C THR A 138 0.21 15.63 13.46
N ALA A 139 0.56 15.64 12.18
CA ALA A 139 0.92 16.86 11.44
C ALA A 139 -0.26 17.85 11.42
N ALA A 140 -1.45 17.37 11.04
CA ALA A 140 -2.66 18.20 11.01
C ALA A 140 -3.08 18.73 12.40
N ASN A 141 -2.88 17.94 13.47
CA ASN A 141 -3.13 18.42 14.84
C ASN A 141 -2.07 19.40 15.34
N LEU A 142 -0.82 19.32 14.87
CA LEU A 142 0.23 20.30 15.16
C LEU A 142 -0.05 21.63 14.46
N GLU A 143 -0.60 21.62 13.24
CA GLU A 143 -1.15 22.80 12.54
C GLU A 143 -2.23 23.52 13.36
N VAL A 144 -3.19 22.78 13.94
CA VAL A 144 -4.32 23.36 14.71
C VAL A 144 -3.89 23.93 16.06
N GLY A 145 -2.72 23.51 16.59
CA GLY A 145 -2.19 23.97 17.88
C GLY A 145 -1.49 25.34 17.85
N CYS A 146 -1.27 25.94 16.68
CA CYS A 146 -0.60 27.23 16.53
C CYS A 146 -1.61 28.35 16.23
N GLY A 147 -2.68 28.41 17.02
CA GLY A 147 -3.64 29.52 17.01
C GLY A 147 -3.75 30.11 18.41
N ASP A 148 -2.79 30.95 18.78
CA ASP A 148 -2.94 31.93 19.87
C ASP A 148 -3.21 33.32 19.26
#